data_AF-A0AAD7GC54-F1
#
_entry.id   AF-A0AAD7GC54-F1
#
_cell.length_a   1.000
_cell.length_b   1.000
_cell.length_c   1.000
_cell.angle_alpha   90.00
_cell.angle_beta   90.00
_cell.angle_gamma   90.00
#
_symmetry.space_group_name_H-M   'P 1'
#
loop_
_entity.id
_entity.type
_entity.pdbx_description
1 polymer ?
#
loop_
_entity_poly.entity_id
_entity_poly.type
_entity_poly.pdbx_seq_one_letter_code
_entity_poly.pdbx_strand_id
1 'polypeptide(L)'
;MQFNIVFIATALLVSASPAMSATITAFAGAGCTGSITAVDNSAGAGQCIYFTGGGSARSFGYSGVPNQISFYESGGAHDVCTNGAFLTLGGGSGCGTAPAGYNVESVYLS
;
A
#
# COMPACT_ATOMS: atom_id res chain seq x y z
N MET A 1 36.82 -49.84 -14.48
CA MET A 1 35.92 -49.32 -13.43
C MET A 1 35.24 -48.08 -14.00
N GLN A 2 33.95 -48.16 -14.29
CA GLN A 2 33.19 -47.06 -14.93
C GLN A 2 32.56 -46.22 -13.82
N PHE A 3 32.99 -44.97 -13.67
CA PHE A 3 32.39 -44.01 -12.76
C PHE A 3 31.23 -43.30 -13.47
N ASN A 4 30.00 -43.64 -13.12
CA ASN A 4 28.82 -42.89 -13.51
C ASN A 4 28.64 -41.71 -12.54
N ILE A 5 28.90 -40.49 -13.02
CA ILE A 5 28.58 -39.26 -12.29
C ILE A 5 27.23 -38.77 -12.79
N VAL A 6 26.19 -39.01 -12.00
CA VAL A 6 24.86 -38.42 -12.22
C VAL A 6 24.89 -37.00 -11.65
N PHE A 7 24.91 -36.01 -12.54
CA PHE A 7 24.90 -34.60 -12.18
C PHE A 7 23.45 -34.15 -11.95
N ILE A 8 23.02 -34.06 -10.69
CA ILE A 8 21.68 -33.55 -10.34
C ILE A 8 21.76 -32.03 -10.29
N ALA A 9 21.31 -31.38 -11.36
CA ALA A 9 21.12 -29.94 -11.39
C ALA A 9 19.80 -29.58 -10.68
N THR A 10 19.89 -29.23 -9.39
CA THR A 10 18.78 -28.59 -8.67
C THR A 10 18.62 -27.15 -9.18
N ALA A 11 17.66 -26.93 -10.06
CA ALA A 11 17.25 -25.58 -10.45
C ALA A 11 16.48 -24.94 -9.27
N LEU A 12 17.16 -24.08 -8.50
CA LEU A 12 16.48 -23.12 -7.63
C LEU A 12 15.73 -22.13 -8.52
N LEU A 13 14.44 -22.39 -8.74
CA LEU A 13 13.50 -21.37 -9.18
C LEU A 13 13.29 -20.41 -8.00
N VAL A 14 14.19 -19.43 -7.84
CA VAL A 14 13.89 -18.23 -7.08
C VAL A 14 12.76 -17.55 -7.86
N SER A 15 11.53 -17.79 -7.43
CA SER A 15 10.37 -17.01 -7.86
C SER A 15 10.62 -15.58 -7.40
N ALA A 16 11.20 -14.75 -8.28
CA ALA A 16 11.13 -13.32 -8.14
C ALA A 16 9.64 -12.99 -8.22
N SER A 17 8.98 -12.83 -7.07
CA SER A 17 7.65 -12.27 -7.02
C SER A 17 7.72 -10.96 -7.80
N PRO A 18 6.89 -10.74 -8.83
CA PRO A 18 6.86 -9.46 -9.50
C PRO A 18 6.69 -8.40 -8.41
N ALA A 19 7.54 -7.37 -8.41
CA ALA A 19 7.36 -6.22 -7.54
C ALA A 19 6.03 -5.57 -7.95
N MET A 20 4.93 -6.05 -7.37
CA MET A 20 3.58 -5.52 -7.56
C MET A 20 3.59 -4.16 -6.88
N SER A 21 3.82 -3.12 -7.67
CA SER A 21 3.79 -1.75 -7.21
C SER A 21 2.37 -1.23 -7.34
N ALA A 22 1.76 -0.89 -6.21
CA ALA A 22 0.51 -0.16 -6.18
C ALA A 22 0.77 1.33 -6.35
N THR A 23 -0.23 2.04 -6.89
CA THR A 23 -0.25 3.50 -6.89
C THR A 23 -1.25 3.97 -5.86
N ILE A 24 -0.82 4.90 -4.99
CA ILE A 24 -1.66 5.58 -4.01
C ILE A 24 -1.68 7.07 -4.34
N THR A 25 -2.87 7.65 -4.45
CA THR A 25 -3.08 9.07 -4.77
C THR A 25 -3.84 9.73 -3.65
N ALA A 26 -3.29 10.80 -3.08
CA ALA A 26 -3.94 11.58 -2.04
C ALA A 26 -4.76 12.74 -2.63
N PHE A 27 -5.96 12.95 -2.09
CA PHE A 27 -6.91 13.96 -2.55
C PHE A 27 -7.37 14.87 -1.41
N ALA A 28 -7.53 16.16 -1.71
CA ALA A 28 -8.06 17.16 -0.77
C ALA A 28 -9.57 17.01 -0.51
N GLY A 29 -10.32 16.34 -1.40
CA GLY A 29 -11.75 16.07 -1.23
C GLY A 29 -12.03 14.66 -0.73
N ALA A 30 -13.24 14.43 -0.20
CA ALA A 30 -13.74 13.10 0.10
C ALA A 30 -14.04 12.31 -1.18
N GLY A 31 -14.02 10.98 -1.11
CA GLY A 31 -14.37 10.12 -2.25
C GLY A 31 -13.41 10.23 -3.44
N CYS A 32 -12.14 10.54 -3.19
CA CYS A 32 -11.09 10.68 -4.19
C CYS A 32 -11.40 11.75 -5.23
N THR A 33 -11.93 12.88 -4.76
CA THR A 33 -12.30 14.05 -5.57
C THR A 33 -11.47 15.27 -5.18
N GLY A 34 -11.54 16.32 -5.98
CA GLY A 34 -10.79 17.56 -5.75
C GLY A 34 -9.33 17.46 -6.21
N SER A 35 -8.50 18.37 -5.71
CA SER A 35 -7.08 18.44 -6.10
C SER A 35 -6.28 17.28 -5.51
N ILE A 36 -5.36 16.75 -6.33
CA ILE A 36 -4.36 15.78 -5.89
C ILE A 36 -3.32 16.52 -5.04
N THR A 37 -3.04 16.00 -3.84
CA THR A 37 -2.06 16.58 -2.91
C THR A 37 -0.75 15.81 -2.90
N ALA A 38 -0.77 14.50 -3.19
CA ALA A 38 0.41 13.65 -3.29
C ALA A 38 0.12 12.39 -4.13
N VAL A 39 1.17 11.76 -4.64
CA VAL A 39 1.11 10.46 -5.33
C VAL A 39 2.32 9.63 -4.92
N ASP A 40 2.09 8.37 -4.58
CA ASP A 40 3.10 7.33 -4.46
C ASP A 40 2.82 6.25 -5.52
N ASN A 41 3.81 5.92 -6.34
CA ASN A 41 3.68 4.94 -7.43
C ASN A 41 4.53 3.68 -7.18
N SER A 42 5.04 3.53 -5.96
CA SER A 42 6.04 2.54 -5.55
C SER A 42 5.57 1.73 -4.33
N ALA A 43 4.27 1.79 -3.99
CA ALA A 43 3.72 1.19 -2.79
C ALA A 43 3.74 -0.33 -2.88
N GLY A 44 4.59 -0.96 -2.07
CA GLY A 44 4.74 -2.41 -1.99
C GLY A 44 3.94 -3.05 -0.85
N ALA A 45 3.69 -4.35 -0.94
CA ALA A 45 3.14 -5.13 0.17
C ALA A 45 4.09 -5.13 1.37
N GLY A 46 3.52 -5.11 2.58
CA GLY A 46 4.25 -5.01 3.84
C GLY A 46 4.81 -3.62 4.16
N GLN A 47 4.50 -2.61 3.35
CA GLN A 47 4.97 -1.23 3.56
C GLN A 47 3.88 -0.37 4.18
N CYS A 48 4.28 0.44 5.16
CA CYS A 48 3.50 1.60 5.59
C CYS A 48 3.93 2.81 4.77
N ILE A 49 3.02 3.33 3.97
CA ILE A 49 3.24 4.53 3.16
C ILE A 49 2.66 5.70 3.94
N TYR A 50 3.56 6.53 4.48
CA TYR A 50 3.23 7.79 5.12
C TYR A 50 3.43 8.93 4.14
N PHE A 51 2.42 9.77 3.96
CA PHE A 51 2.54 10.96 3.13
C PHE A 51 2.92 12.15 4.02
N THR A 52 4.18 12.60 3.95
CA THR A 52 4.61 13.86 4.57
C THR A 52 3.79 15.02 3.97
N GLY A 53 2.77 15.50 4.68
CA GLY A 53 1.78 16.47 4.16
C GLY A 53 0.38 15.89 3.88
N GLY A 54 0.15 14.60 4.22
CA GLY A 54 -1.13 13.91 4.20
C GLY A 54 -2.17 14.50 5.16
N GLY A 55 -1.73 15.28 6.15
CA GLY A 55 -2.61 15.98 7.09
C GLY A 55 -3.62 16.97 6.49
N SER A 56 -3.68 17.15 5.16
CA SER A 56 -4.76 17.85 4.45
C SER A 56 -5.57 16.95 3.51
N ALA A 57 -5.16 15.69 3.33
CA ALA A 57 -5.83 14.75 2.45
C ALA A 57 -7.06 14.16 3.14
N ARG A 58 -8.20 14.26 2.46
CA ARG A 58 -9.49 13.75 2.92
C ARG A 58 -9.75 12.33 2.46
N SER A 59 -9.08 11.89 1.39
CA SER A 59 -9.19 10.53 0.88
C SER A 59 -7.97 10.11 0.08
N PHE A 60 -7.69 8.81 0.07
CA PHE A 60 -6.66 8.19 -0.74
C PHE A 60 -7.28 7.21 -1.74
N GLY A 61 -7.00 7.43 -3.01
CA GLY A 61 -7.29 6.48 -4.07
C GLY A 61 -6.14 5.50 -4.20
N TYR A 62 -6.44 4.25 -4.53
CA TYR A 62 -5.42 3.24 -4.78
C TYR A 62 -5.72 2.44 -6.03
N SER A 63 -4.67 1.90 -6.65
CA SER A 63 -4.75 0.92 -7.72
C SER A 63 -3.58 -0.05 -7.66
N GLY A 64 -3.79 -1.28 -8.14
CA GLY A 64 -2.75 -2.31 -8.17
C GLY A 64 -2.43 -2.94 -6.81
N VAL A 65 -3.30 -2.77 -5.81
CA VAL A 65 -3.13 -3.42 -4.50
C VAL A 65 -3.36 -4.94 -4.64
N PRO A 66 -2.47 -5.81 -4.15
CA PRO A 66 -2.59 -7.25 -4.39
C PRO A 66 -3.72 -7.89 -3.58
N ASN A 67 -3.79 -7.68 -2.26
CA ASN A 67 -4.75 -8.37 -1.41
C ASN A 67 -5.64 -7.41 -0.62
N GLN A 68 -5.01 -6.50 0.13
CA GLN A 68 -5.73 -5.59 1.02
C GLN A 68 -4.92 -4.32 1.28
N ILE A 69 -5.65 -3.23 1.52
CA ILE A 69 -5.11 -1.95 1.93
C ILE A 69 -5.86 -1.45 3.17
N SER A 70 -5.11 -0.94 4.14
CA SER A 70 -5.63 -0.37 5.37
C SER A 70 -5.27 1.10 5.48
N PHE A 71 -6.21 1.93 5.92
CA PHE A 71 -6.08 3.38 6.01
C PHE A 71 -6.05 3.81 7.48
N TYR A 72 -5.20 4.81 7.76
CA TYR A 72 -4.99 5.32 9.11
C TYR A 72 -5.21 6.84 9.12
N GLU A 73 -5.91 7.32 10.13
CA GLU A 73 -6.19 8.74 10.31
C GLU A 73 -4.92 9.50 10.74
N SER A 74 -4.90 10.80 10.51
CA SER A 74 -3.88 11.70 11.05
C SER A 74 -4.01 11.81 12.57
N GLY A 75 -2.91 11.66 13.32
CA GLY A 75 -2.92 11.86 14.77
C GLY A 75 -1.94 10.98 15.54
N GLY A 76 -0.65 11.31 15.51
CA GLY A 76 0.36 10.67 16.37
C GLY A 76 0.73 9.28 15.86
N ALA A 77 0.47 8.21 16.61
CA ALA A 77 0.91 6.86 16.25
C ALA A 77 0.27 6.34 14.93
N HIS A 78 -0.86 6.89 14.53
CA HIS A 78 -1.53 6.53 13.27
C HIS A 78 -0.75 6.96 12.01
N ASP A 79 0.19 7.89 12.15
CA ASP A 79 1.04 8.39 11.07
C ASP A 79 2.00 7.29 10.54
N VAL A 80 2.24 6.23 11.31
CA VAL A 80 3.15 5.12 10.96
C VAL A 80 2.43 3.77 10.88
N CYS A 81 1.15 3.77 10.49
CA CYS A 81 0.31 2.57 10.41
C CYS A 81 0.24 1.79 11.72
N THR A 82 0.31 2.49 12.85
CA THR A 82 0.10 1.91 14.18
C THR A 82 -1.22 2.45 14.77
N ASN A 83 -1.68 1.87 15.88
CA ASN A 83 -2.98 2.20 16.49
C ASN A 83 -4.26 1.86 15.68
N GLY A 84 -4.16 0.91 14.76
CA GLY A 84 -5.33 0.32 14.10
C GLY A 84 -5.88 1.17 12.96
N ALA A 85 -6.31 0.47 11.91
CA ALA A 85 -6.90 1.10 10.74
C ALA A 85 -8.35 1.50 11.03
N PHE A 86 -8.77 2.67 10.56
CA PHE A 86 -10.18 3.06 10.61
C PHE A 86 -10.98 2.41 9.46
N LEU A 87 -10.29 2.05 8.38
CA LEU A 87 -10.88 1.44 7.20
C LEU A 87 -9.89 0.46 6.59
N THR A 88 -10.40 -0.68 6.15
CA THR A 88 -9.65 -1.70 5.41
C THR A 88 -10.48 -2.14 4.21
N LEU A 89 -9.86 -2.14 3.04
CA LEU A 89 -10.49 -2.49 1.76
C LEU A 89 -9.71 -3.61 1.05
N GLY A 90 -10.39 -4.34 0.17
CA GLY A 90 -9.77 -5.41 -0.62
C GLY A 90 -8.83 -4.88 -1.71
N GLY A 91 -8.14 -5.80 -2.36
CA GLY A 91 -7.21 -5.55 -3.45
C GLY A 91 -7.86 -4.97 -4.71
N GLY A 92 -7.03 -4.70 -5.70
CA GLY A 92 -7.39 -4.00 -6.92
C GLY A 92 -7.28 -2.48 -6.75
N SER A 93 -8.39 -1.79 -7.00
CA SER A 93 -8.46 -0.33 -6.97
C SER A 93 -9.65 0.13 -6.15
N GLY A 94 -9.52 1.26 -5.49
CA GLY A 94 -10.59 1.81 -4.67
C GLY A 94 -10.25 3.17 -4.08
N CYS A 95 -11.05 3.58 -3.12
CA CYS A 95 -10.90 4.86 -2.45
C CYS A 95 -11.24 4.74 -0.96
N GLY A 96 -10.31 5.12 -0.09
CA GLY A 96 -10.54 5.26 1.34
C GLY A 96 -10.76 6.72 1.70
N THR A 97 -11.85 7.04 2.41
CA THR A 97 -12.18 8.41 2.83
C THR A 97 -12.16 8.51 4.35
N ALA A 98 -11.45 9.50 4.88
CA ALA A 98 -11.43 9.75 6.32
C ALA A 98 -12.83 10.20 6.82
N PRO A 99 -13.22 9.77 8.03
CA PRO A 99 -14.34 10.33 8.77
C PRO A 99 -14.37 11.87 8.81
N ALA A 100 -15.56 12.43 8.99
CA ALA A 100 -15.74 13.88 9.07
C ALA A 100 -14.89 14.47 10.20
N GLY A 101 -14.11 15.51 9.91
CA GLY A 101 -13.20 16.15 10.86
C GLY A 101 -11.78 15.57 10.92
N TYR A 102 -11.53 14.43 10.29
CA TYR A 102 -10.21 13.76 10.26
C TYR A 102 -9.61 13.71 8.86
N ASN A 103 -8.29 13.56 8.77
CA ASN A 103 -7.57 13.40 7.51
C ASN A 103 -6.95 12.00 7.44
N VAL A 104 -6.66 11.50 6.23
CA VAL A 104 -5.91 10.24 6.04
C VAL A 104 -4.43 10.59 5.92
N GLU A 105 -3.59 9.92 6.69
CA GLU A 105 -2.16 10.25 6.74
C GLU A 105 -1.27 9.13 6.21
N SER A 106 -1.67 7.88 6.44
CA SER A 106 -0.89 6.71 6.00
C SER A 106 -1.77 5.56 5.55
N VAL A 107 -1.17 4.67 4.74
CA VAL A 107 -1.76 3.40 4.33
C VAL A 107 -0.78 2.26 4.47
N TYR A 108 -1.31 1.08 4.81
CA TYR A 108 -0.56 -0.16 4.84
C TYR A 108 -1.12 -1.13 3.82
N LEU A 109 -0.24 -1.70 3.00
CA LEU A 109 -0.60 -2.73 2.03
C LEU A 109 -0.19 -4.09 2.58
N SER A 110 -1.08 -5.07 2.51
CA SER A 110 -0.85 -6.46 2.92
C SER A 110 -1.11 -7.43 1.77
#